data_AF-A0AA88W1B9-F1
#
_entry.id   AF-A0AA88W1B9-F1
#
_cell.length_a   1.000
_cell.length_b   1.000
_cell.length_c   1.000
_cell.angle_alpha   90.00
_cell.angle_beta   90.00
_cell.angle_gamma   90.00
#
_symmetry.space_group_name_H-M   'P 1'
#
loop_
_entity.id
_entity.type
_entity.pdbx_description
1 polymer ?
#
loop_
_entity_poly.entity_id
_entity_poly.type
_entity_poly.pdbx_seq_one_letter_code
_entity_poly.pdbx_strand_id
1 'polypeptide(L)'
;MSKHLSSTCHSNKGPSFARIVLKHSLFMVGEIGGNDYNYAFVRRKGVEEVKKMVPDVVSAMQNAVRRVIQDGAVHVVVPGNFPIGCLPIYLTTFQSNISAAYDDHHCVKDMNNFAMYHNELLQQAIHELKHEHLHATIQYGDYYNAFQWLYSHAPYLGFDPATKQKACCGTGGDYDFSIMNMCGGPEVPVCADPGRHISWDGIYLTHEAYRRMADSQHYPWTEMFIMNEIIASFQL
;
A
#
# COMPACT_ATOMS: atom_id res chain seq x y z
N MET A 1 -10.62 -9.82 17.22
CA MET A 1 -10.36 -8.45 17.67
C MET A 1 -10.65 -8.26 19.15
N SER A 2 -11.87 -8.53 19.64
CA SER A 2 -12.25 -8.46 21.07
C SER A 2 -11.24 -9.05 22.07
N LYS A 3 -10.72 -10.27 21.87
CA LYS A 3 -9.70 -10.89 22.77
C LYS A 3 -8.34 -10.18 22.75
N HIS A 4 -7.95 -9.60 21.62
CA HIS A 4 -6.67 -8.89 21.48
C HIS A 4 -6.78 -7.47 22.06
N LEU A 5 -7.85 -6.76 21.74
CA LEU A 5 -8.15 -5.46 22.36
C LEU A 5 -8.31 -5.59 23.88
N SER A 6 -8.92 -6.68 24.35
CA SER A 6 -8.98 -6.96 25.78
C SER A 6 -7.59 -7.18 26.37
N SER A 7 -6.70 -7.97 25.74
CA SER A 7 -5.35 -8.17 26.30
C SER A 7 -4.47 -6.91 26.28
N THR A 8 -4.61 -6.07 25.25
CA THR A 8 -3.73 -4.92 25.02
C THR A 8 -4.21 -3.66 25.75
N CYS A 9 -5.53 -3.44 25.82
CA CYS A 9 -6.11 -2.27 26.48
C CYS A 9 -6.47 -2.50 27.96
N HIS A 10 -6.38 -3.73 28.48
CA HIS A 10 -6.48 -3.99 29.92
C HIS A 10 -5.17 -3.65 30.65
N SER A 11 -4.90 -2.37 30.81
CA SER A 11 -4.05 -1.87 31.90
C SER A 11 -4.95 -1.53 33.09
N ASN A 12 -5.43 -2.51 33.87
CA ASN A 12 -6.19 -2.33 35.14
C ASN A 12 -7.39 -1.34 35.17
N LYS A 13 -7.81 -0.73 34.05
CA LYS A 13 -8.79 0.38 33.99
C LYS A 13 -10.15 0.01 33.35
N GLY A 14 -10.32 -1.25 32.94
CA GLY A 14 -11.60 -1.80 32.48
C GLY A 14 -12.01 -1.49 31.03
N PRO A 15 -13.14 -2.04 30.55
CA PRO A 15 -13.61 -1.92 29.15
C PRO A 15 -13.94 -0.49 28.70
N SER A 16 -14.29 0.39 29.65
CA SER A 16 -14.55 1.81 29.39
C SER A 16 -13.28 2.55 28.95
N PHE A 17 -12.13 2.22 29.55
CA PHE A 17 -10.85 2.81 29.19
C PHE A 17 -10.41 2.39 27.78
N ALA A 18 -10.60 1.12 27.41
CA ALA A 18 -10.32 0.64 26.06
C ALA A 18 -11.11 1.45 25.01
N ARG A 19 -12.42 1.64 25.22
CA ARG A 19 -13.24 2.47 24.32
C ARG A 19 -12.76 3.92 24.21
N ILE A 20 -12.28 4.52 25.29
CA ILE A 20 -11.70 5.87 25.26
C ILE A 20 -10.44 5.88 24.40
N VAL A 21 -9.53 4.92 24.58
CA VAL A 21 -8.31 4.82 23.78
C VAL A 21 -8.65 4.67 22.30
N LEU A 22 -9.52 3.73 21.93
CA LEU A 22 -9.91 3.50 20.53
C LEU A 22 -10.61 4.74 19.93
N LYS A 23 -11.43 5.45 20.71
CA LYS A 23 -12.08 6.68 20.24
C LYS A 23 -11.09 7.78 19.88
N HIS A 24 -9.94 7.85 20.56
CA HIS A 24 -8.91 8.89 20.35
C HIS A 24 -7.71 8.41 19.53
N SER A 25 -7.75 7.17 19.02
CA SER A 25 -6.69 6.60 18.17
C SER A 25 -7.04 6.71 16.69
N LEU A 26 -6.01 6.78 15.85
CA LEU A 26 -6.13 6.64 14.41
C LEU A 26 -5.98 5.17 14.00
N PHE A 27 -6.90 4.68 13.16
CA PHE A 27 -6.85 3.32 12.63
C PHE A 27 -6.53 3.33 11.15
N MET A 28 -5.39 2.75 10.79
CA MET A 28 -5.07 2.41 9.41
C MET A 28 -5.67 1.03 9.12
N VAL A 29 -6.68 0.95 8.23
CA VAL A 29 -7.32 -0.31 7.85
C VAL A 29 -6.91 -0.66 6.42
N GLY A 30 -5.71 -1.22 6.30
CA GLY A 30 -5.09 -1.55 5.03
C GLY A 30 -3.57 -1.42 5.09
N GLU A 31 -2.86 -1.77 4.01
CA GLU A 31 -3.38 -2.30 2.74
C GLU A 31 -3.94 -3.73 2.85
N ILE A 32 -5.08 -3.99 2.19
CA ILE A 32 -5.71 -5.31 2.07
C ILE A 32 -5.99 -5.54 0.58
N GLY A 33 -5.77 -6.76 0.07
CA GLY A 33 -6.04 -7.12 -1.32
C GLY A 33 -4.81 -7.22 -2.22
N GLY A 34 -3.73 -6.50 -1.91
CA GLY A 34 -2.51 -6.51 -2.73
C GLY A 34 -1.97 -7.92 -2.97
N ASN A 35 -1.92 -8.74 -1.91
CA ASN A 35 -1.50 -10.14 -2.01
C ASN A 35 -2.47 -11.00 -2.83
N ASP A 36 -3.78 -10.81 -2.66
CA ASP A 36 -4.83 -11.52 -3.41
C ASP A 36 -4.63 -11.32 -4.92
N TYR A 37 -4.31 -10.10 -5.34
CA TYR A 37 -4.00 -9.77 -6.73
C TYR A 37 -2.63 -10.28 -7.17
N ASN A 38 -1.59 -10.06 -6.36
CA ASN A 38 -0.22 -10.53 -6.66
C ASN A 38 -0.20 -12.03 -6.95
N TYR A 39 -0.85 -12.85 -6.11
CA TYR A 39 -0.94 -14.30 -6.32
C TYR A 39 -1.67 -14.67 -7.61
N ALA A 40 -2.75 -13.94 -7.95
CA ALA A 40 -3.48 -14.17 -9.18
C ALA A 40 -2.63 -13.82 -10.43
N PHE A 41 -1.95 -12.68 -10.41
CA PHE A 41 -1.12 -12.20 -11.50
C PHE A 41 0.18 -12.99 -11.68
N VAL A 42 0.85 -13.41 -10.59
CA VAL A 42 2.03 -14.29 -10.65
C VAL A 42 1.67 -15.65 -11.28
N ARG A 43 0.43 -16.10 -11.12
CA ARG A 43 -0.12 -17.28 -11.82
C ARG A 43 -0.59 -16.99 -13.26
N ARG A 44 -0.23 -15.84 -13.81
CA ARG A 44 -0.53 -15.39 -15.18
C ARG A 44 -2.02 -15.33 -15.51
N LYS A 45 -2.88 -15.08 -14.51
CA LYS A 45 -4.28 -14.75 -14.78
C LYS A 45 -4.37 -13.41 -15.49
N GLY A 46 -5.28 -13.32 -16.47
CA GLY A 46 -5.49 -12.08 -17.23
C GLY A 46 -6.21 -11.02 -16.38
N VAL A 47 -6.02 -9.74 -16.72
CA VAL A 47 -6.60 -8.59 -15.99
C VAL A 47 -8.12 -8.73 -15.79
N GLU A 48 -8.85 -9.10 -16.85
CA GLU A 48 -10.31 -9.26 -16.77
C GLU A 48 -10.76 -10.43 -15.88
N GLU A 49 -9.91 -11.43 -15.67
CA GLU A 49 -10.19 -12.48 -14.69
C GLU A 49 -9.95 -11.96 -13.27
N VAL A 50 -8.83 -11.28 -13.03
CA VAL A 50 -8.48 -10.76 -11.69
C VAL A 50 -9.42 -9.62 -11.27
N LYS A 51 -9.92 -8.81 -12.22
CA LYS A 51 -10.94 -7.77 -11.95
C LYS A 51 -12.19 -8.31 -11.26
N LYS A 52 -12.57 -9.56 -11.53
CA LYS A 52 -13.73 -10.21 -10.89
C LYS A 52 -13.55 -10.42 -9.39
N MET A 53 -12.31 -10.42 -8.90
CA MET A 53 -12.00 -10.53 -7.47
C MET A 53 -12.09 -9.18 -6.74
N VAL A 54 -12.07 -8.05 -7.47
CA VAL A 54 -12.03 -6.71 -6.87
C VAL A 54 -13.24 -6.43 -5.98
N PRO A 55 -14.50 -6.71 -6.39
CA PRO A 55 -15.65 -6.50 -5.52
C PRO A 55 -15.59 -7.27 -4.20
N ASP A 56 -15.10 -8.51 -4.22
CA ASP A 56 -14.99 -9.35 -3.01
C ASP A 56 -13.92 -8.79 -2.06
N VAL A 57 -12.78 -8.36 -2.60
CA VAL A 57 -11.71 -7.72 -1.82
C VAL A 57 -12.21 -6.40 -1.20
N VAL A 58 -12.86 -5.53 -1.98
CA VAL A 58 -13.41 -4.27 -1.47
C VAL A 58 -14.49 -4.53 -0.41
N SER A 59 -15.32 -5.55 -0.57
CA SER A 59 -16.29 -5.97 0.45
C SER A 59 -15.61 -6.43 1.75
N ALA A 60 -14.51 -7.18 1.64
CA ALA A 60 -13.72 -7.58 2.81
C ALA A 60 -13.13 -6.36 3.53
N MET A 61 -12.62 -5.36 2.79
CA MET A 61 -12.15 -4.09 3.34
C MET A 61 -13.27 -3.32 4.04
N GLN A 62 -14.44 -3.19 3.40
CA GLN A 62 -15.59 -2.55 4.04
C GLN A 62 -15.94 -3.22 5.38
N ASN A 63 -15.99 -4.56 5.39
CA ASN A 63 -16.31 -5.32 6.59
C ASN A 63 -15.25 -5.16 7.69
N ALA A 64 -13.97 -5.04 7.33
CA ALA A 64 -12.92 -4.71 8.29
C ALA A 64 -13.12 -3.33 8.92
N VAL A 65 -13.48 -2.32 8.12
CA VAL A 65 -13.79 -0.97 8.61
C VAL A 65 -15.01 -0.98 9.54
N ARG A 66 -16.11 -1.65 9.16
CA ARG A 66 -17.29 -1.81 10.02
C ARG A 66 -16.92 -2.41 11.37
N ARG A 67 -16.06 -3.44 11.39
CA ARG A 67 -15.62 -4.11 12.62
C ARG A 67 -14.81 -3.20 13.54
N VAL A 68 -13.85 -2.42 13.02
CA VAL A 68 -13.07 -1.52 13.87
C VAL A 68 -13.94 -0.40 14.46
N ILE A 69 -14.91 0.11 13.71
CA ILE A 69 -15.88 1.11 14.19
C ILE A 69 -16.79 0.51 15.26
N GLN A 70 -17.31 -0.71 15.06
CA GLN A 70 -18.10 -1.44 16.05
C GLN A 70 -17.34 -1.65 17.37
N ASP A 71 -16.02 -1.85 17.30
CA ASP A 71 -15.14 -2.00 18.46
C ASP A 71 -14.82 -0.66 19.15
N GLY A 72 -15.09 0.49 18.52
CA GLY A 72 -15.02 1.83 19.12
C GLY A 72 -14.09 2.81 18.41
N ALA A 73 -13.52 2.46 17.26
CA ALA A 73 -12.74 3.39 16.45
C ALA A 73 -13.62 4.53 15.91
N VAL A 74 -13.11 5.76 15.98
CA VAL A 74 -13.78 6.95 15.43
C VAL A 74 -12.99 7.58 14.29
N HIS A 75 -11.66 7.43 14.25
CA HIS A 75 -10.81 7.97 13.20
C HIS A 75 -10.20 6.81 12.40
N VAL A 76 -10.63 6.66 11.14
CA VAL A 76 -10.22 5.55 10.28
C VAL A 76 -9.69 6.07 8.96
N VAL A 77 -8.51 5.61 8.55
CA VAL A 77 -7.95 5.83 7.22
C VAL A 77 -7.89 4.48 6.51
N VAL A 78 -8.41 4.46 5.28
CA VAL A 78 -8.43 3.28 4.42
C VAL A 78 -7.57 3.60 3.20
N PRO A 79 -6.32 3.11 3.13
CA PRO A 79 -5.45 3.36 2.00
C PRO A 79 -5.97 2.62 0.76
N GLY A 80 -5.89 3.29 -0.39
CA GLY A 80 -6.03 2.67 -1.70
C GLY A 80 -4.76 1.94 -2.13
N ASN A 81 -4.84 1.33 -3.30
CA ASN A 81 -3.75 0.63 -3.95
C ASN A 81 -2.80 1.59 -4.67
N PHE A 82 -1.51 1.25 -4.69
CA PHE A 82 -0.45 1.96 -5.42
C PHE A 82 -0.65 1.87 -6.95
N PRO A 83 0.05 2.70 -7.78
CA PRO A 83 0.19 2.43 -9.20
C PRO A 83 1.11 1.21 -9.40
N ILE A 84 0.53 0.02 -9.22
CA ILE A 84 1.27 -1.24 -9.15
C ILE A 84 2.04 -1.57 -10.44
N GLY A 85 1.66 -0.99 -11.58
CA GLY A 85 2.39 -1.12 -12.85
C GLY A 85 3.80 -0.53 -12.82
N CYS A 86 4.13 0.28 -11.81
CA CYS A 86 5.46 0.83 -11.60
C CYS A 86 6.35 -0.06 -10.71
N LEU A 87 5.82 -1.12 -10.10
CA LEU A 87 6.59 -1.99 -9.21
C LEU A 87 7.40 -3.02 -10.00
N PRO A 88 8.65 -3.34 -9.59
CA PRO A 88 9.50 -4.30 -10.29
C PRO A 88 8.86 -5.67 -10.54
N ILE A 89 8.03 -6.17 -9.62
CA ILE A 89 7.26 -7.42 -9.82
C ILE A 89 6.38 -7.37 -11.07
N TYR A 90 5.65 -6.27 -11.28
CA TYR A 90 4.74 -6.12 -12.42
C TYR A 90 5.49 -5.77 -13.70
N LEU A 91 6.53 -4.93 -13.59
CA LEU A 91 7.43 -4.60 -14.70
C LEU A 91 8.11 -5.85 -15.26
N THR A 92 8.58 -6.76 -14.39
CA THR A 92 9.20 -8.04 -14.78
C THR A 92 8.16 -9.04 -15.30
N THR A 93 7.02 -9.19 -14.62
CA THR A 93 6.01 -10.20 -14.98
C THR A 93 5.30 -9.88 -16.29
N PHE A 94 5.04 -8.60 -16.55
CA PHE A 94 4.28 -8.12 -17.71
C PHE A 94 5.17 -7.33 -18.69
N GLN A 95 6.48 -7.60 -18.68
CA GLN A 95 7.42 -7.00 -19.62
C GLN A 95 6.99 -7.27 -21.07
N SER A 96 6.99 -6.23 -21.90
CA SER A 96 6.55 -6.30 -23.29
C SER A 96 7.45 -5.43 -24.17
N ASN A 97 7.65 -5.84 -25.42
CA ASN A 97 8.37 -5.03 -26.42
C ASN A 97 7.45 -3.98 -27.08
N ILE A 98 6.18 -3.91 -26.68
CA ILE A 98 5.20 -2.96 -27.21
C ILE A 98 5.29 -1.67 -26.39
N SER A 99 5.89 -0.61 -26.94
CA SER A 99 6.01 0.69 -26.24
C SER A 99 4.65 1.22 -25.77
N ALA A 100 3.61 1.01 -26.56
CA ALA A 100 2.24 1.40 -26.23
C ALA A 100 1.63 0.63 -25.03
N ALA A 101 2.30 -0.36 -24.45
CA ALA A 101 1.88 -1.00 -23.20
C ALA A 101 2.26 -0.19 -21.95
N TYR A 102 3.15 0.80 -22.09
CA TYR A 102 3.68 1.60 -21.00
C TYR A 102 3.14 3.03 -21.01
N ASP A 103 3.16 3.69 -19.85
CA ASP A 103 2.91 5.12 -19.70
C ASP A 103 4.20 5.94 -19.79
N ASP A 104 4.10 7.26 -19.63
CA ASP A 104 5.23 8.20 -19.73
C ASP A 104 6.32 7.93 -18.68
N HIS A 105 5.95 7.25 -17.59
CA HIS A 105 6.82 6.83 -16.50
C HIS A 105 7.42 5.44 -16.71
N HIS A 106 7.17 4.83 -17.88
CA HIS A 106 7.54 3.46 -18.23
C HIS A 106 6.94 2.41 -17.29
N CYS A 107 5.75 2.68 -16.74
CA CYS A 107 4.99 1.73 -15.93
C CYS A 107 3.97 0.99 -16.80
N VAL A 108 3.62 -0.24 -16.43
CA VAL A 108 2.67 -1.07 -17.19
C VAL A 108 1.24 -0.51 -17.04
N LYS A 109 0.66 0.01 -18.15
CA LYS A 109 -0.63 0.72 -18.11
C LYS A 109 -1.79 -0.13 -17.62
N ASP A 110 -1.89 -1.37 -18.09
CA ASP A 110 -3.01 -2.24 -17.72
C ASP A 110 -3.03 -2.55 -16.22
N MET A 111 -1.85 -2.59 -15.59
CA MET A 111 -1.72 -2.78 -14.15
C MET A 111 -2.09 -1.52 -13.37
N ASN A 112 -1.69 -0.33 -13.85
CA ASN A 112 -2.13 0.94 -13.28
C ASN A 112 -3.65 1.16 -13.43
N ASN A 113 -4.21 0.81 -14.59
CA ASN A 113 -5.66 0.83 -14.84
C ASN A 113 -6.42 -0.13 -13.91
N PHE A 114 -5.87 -1.31 -13.64
CA PHE A 114 -6.42 -2.23 -12.66
C PHE A 114 -6.43 -1.63 -11.24
N ALA A 115 -5.33 -1.01 -10.81
CA ALA A 115 -5.26 -0.37 -9.50
C ALA A 115 -6.24 0.81 -9.39
N MET A 116 -6.39 1.63 -10.44
CA MET A 116 -7.40 2.70 -10.48
C MET A 116 -8.82 2.15 -10.34
N TYR A 117 -9.16 1.07 -11.04
CA TYR A 117 -10.47 0.42 -10.90
C TYR A 117 -10.75 -0.08 -9.48
N HIS A 118 -9.75 -0.69 -8.81
CA HIS A 118 -9.87 -1.04 -7.40
C HIS A 118 -10.13 0.20 -6.53
N ASN A 119 -9.35 1.27 -6.74
CA ASN A 119 -9.45 2.50 -5.96
C ASN A 119 -10.80 3.22 -6.15
N GLU A 120 -11.39 3.15 -7.34
CA GLU A 120 -12.73 3.68 -7.62
C GLU A 120 -13.80 2.96 -6.81
N LEU A 121 -13.80 1.62 -6.81
CA LEU A 121 -14.75 0.83 -6.03
C LEU A 121 -14.53 1.01 -4.52
N LEU A 122 -13.28 1.12 -4.09
CA LEU A 122 -12.96 1.37 -2.68
C LEU A 122 -13.45 2.76 -2.23
N GLN A 123 -13.33 3.79 -3.06
CA GLN A 123 -13.85 5.12 -2.72
C GLN A 123 -15.38 5.14 -2.63
N GLN A 124 -16.08 4.43 -3.52
CA GLN A 124 -17.54 4.25 -3.42
C GLN A 124 -17.91 3.54 -2.11
N ALA A 125 -17.19 2.47 -1.77
CA ALA A 125 -17.33 1.74 -0.52
C ALA A 125 -17.10 2.61 0.73
N ILE A 126 -16.07 3.47 0.72
CA ILE A 126 -15.82 4.43 1.80
C ILE A 126 -16.94 5.46 1.90
N HIS A 127 -17.49 5.91 0.77
CA HIS A 127 -18.64 6.82 0.77
C HIS A 127 -19.87 6.18 1.43
N GLU A 128 -20.17 4.90 1.14
CA GLU A 128 -21.24 4.15 1.81
C GLU A 128 -21.00 4.06 3.33
N LEU A 129 -19.78 3.69 3.75
CA LEU A 129 -19.41 3.58 5.16
C LEU A 129 -19.56 4.91 5.91
N LYS A 130 -19.26 6.04 5.27
CA LYS A 130 -19.46 7.39 5.84
C LYS A 130 -20.94 7.65 6.15
N HIS A 131 -21.85 7.19 5.28
CA HIS A 131 -23.30 7.31 5.52
C HIS A 131 -23.79 6.34 6.60
N GLU A 132 -23.26 5.13 6.65
CA GLU A 132 -23.58 4.14 7.68
C GLU A 132 -23.09 4.56 9.08
N HIS A 133 -21.97 5.29 9.16
CA HIS A 133 -21.28 5.61 10.41
C HIS A 133 -21.04 7.12 10.59
N LEU A 134 -22.12 7.91 10.66
CA LEU A 134 -22.07 9.38 10.84
C LEU A 134 -21.28 9.86 12.07
N HIS A 135 -21.02 8.98 13.03
CA HIS A 135 -20.25 9.28 14.25
C HIS A 135 -18.74 9.04 14.07
N ALA A 136 -18.30 8.45 12.97
CA ALA A 136 -16.90 8.16 12.65
C ALA A 136 -16.41 9.04 11.49
N THR A 137 -15.16 9.47 11.58
CA THR A 137 -14.42 10.10 10.47
C THR A 137 -13.66 9.01 9.74
N ILE A 138 -14.12 8.69 8.53
CA ILE A 138 -13.47 7.71 7.65
C ILE A 138 -12.82 8.47 6.50
N GLN A 139 -11.55 8.22 6.19
CA GLN A 139 -10.85 8.91 5.11
C GLN A 139 -10.21 7.92 4.15
N TYR A 140 -10.16 8.31 2.88
CA TYR A 140 -9.43 7.58 1.85
C TYR A 140 -7.96 8.01 1.86
N GLY A 141 -7.04 7.06 1.98
CA GLY A 141 -5.60 7.29 1.85
C GLY A 141 -5.17 7.13 0.39
N ASP A 142 -4.92 8.23 -0.30
CA ASP A 142 -4.66 8.24 -1.74
C ASP A 142 -3.22 7.82 -2.12
N TYR A 143 -2.84 6.59 -1.76
CA TYR A 143 -1.50 6.06 -1.99
C TYR A 143 -1.10 6.11 -3.47
N TYR A 144 -2.08 6.02 -4.36
CA TYR A 144 -1.86 6.13 -5.79
C TYR A 144 -1.20 7.46 -6.16
N ASN A 145 -1.83 8.58 -5.79
CA ASN A 145 -1.33 9.90 -6.13
C ASN A 145 -0.09 10.28 -5.33
N ALA A 146 0.03 9.81 -4.08
CA ALA A 146 1.24 10.00 -3.29
C ALA A 146 2.46 9.33 -3.91
N PHE A 147 2.31 8.11 -4.41
CA PHE A 147 3.35 7.44 -5.17
C PHE A 147 3.65 8.17 -6.47
N GLN A 148 2.64 8.59 -7.23
CA GLN A 148 2.86 9.34 -8.47
C GLN A 148 3.65 10.63 -8.24
N TRP A 149 3.36 11.33 -7.14
CA TRP A 149 4.13 12.50 -6.72
C TRP A 149 5.58 12.14 -6.40
N LEU A 150 5.81 11.11 -5.56
CA LEU A 150 7.15 10.59 -5.26
C LEU A 150 7.92 10.26 -6.54
N TYR A 151 7.29 9.52 -7.44
CA TYR A 151 7.88 8.99 -8.65
C TYR A 151 8.23 10.09 -9.67
N SER A 152 7.41 11.14 -9.75
CA SER A 152 7.65 12.33 -10.58
C SER A 152 8.75 13.24 -10.02
N HIS A 153 8.90 13.29 -8.70
CA HIS A 153 9.89 14.13 -8.03
C HIS A 153 11.15 13.38 -7.59
N ALA A 154 11.27 12.10 -7.97
CA ALA A 154 12.30 11.19 -7.47
C ALA A 154 13.73 11.77 -7.50
N PRO A 155 14.20 12.39 -8.61
CA PRO A 155 15.55 12.96 -8.66
C PRO A 155 15.76 14.11 -7.66
N TYR A 156 14.75 14.95 -7.46
CA TYR A 156 14.80 16.07 -6.52
C TYR A 156 14.77 15.61 -5.06
N LEU A 157 14.20 14.43 -4.81
CA LEU A 157 14.12 13.82 -3.49
C LEU A 157 15.37 12.98 -3.13
N GLY A 158 16.32 12.86 -4.05
CA GLY A 158 17.58 12.14 -3.86
C GLY A 158 17.58 10.69 -4.35
N PHE A 159 16.49 10.23 -5.00
CA PHE A 159 16.47 8.91 -5.62
C PHE A 159 17.23 8.92 -6.95
N ASP A 160 17.89 7.81 -7.24
CA ASP A 160 18.69 7.68 -8.46
C ASP A 160 17.79 7.42 -9.68
N PRO A 161 17.81 8.28 -10.72
CA PRO A 161 17.03 8.06 -11.93
C PRO A 161 17.34 6.72 -12.61
N ALA A 162 18.57 6.22 -12.52
CA ALA A 162 19.01 4.99 -13.18
C ALA A 162 18.51 3.72 -12.49
N THR A 163 18.16 3.81 -11.20
CA THR A 163 17.67 2.67 -10.42
C THR A 163 16.24 2.85 -9.90
N LYS A 164 15.54 3.89 -10.37
CA LYS A 164 14.17 4.23 -9.96
C LYS A 164 13.18 3.05 -10.05
N GLN A 165 13.35 2.20 -11.07
CA GLN A 165 12.52 1.01 -11.32
C GLN A 165 13.17 -0.31 -10.89
N LYS A 166 14.28 -0.25 -10.17
CA LYS A 166 15.03 -1.43 -9.74
C LYS A 166 14.83 -1.68 -8.25
N ALA A 167 14.74 -2.94 -7.85
CA ALA A 167 14.75 -3.30 -6.44
C ALA A 167 16.16 -3.13 -5.86
N CYS A 168 16.27 -2.61 -4.64
CA CYS A 168 17.55 -2.55 -3.94
C CYS A 168 18.03 -3.93 -3.48
N CYS A 169 17.14 -4.73 -2.91
CA CYS A 169 17.38 -6.11 -2.51
C CYS A 169 16.77 -7.04 -3.56
N GLY A 170 17.59 -7.53 -4.47
CA GLY A 170 17.06 -8.30 -5.58
C GLY A 170 18.08 -8.69 -6.63
N THR A 171 17.62 -9.49 -7.56
CA THR A 171 18.39 -9.97 -8.71
C THR A 171 17.44 -10.25 -9.86
N GLY A 172 17.96 -10.19 -11.08
CA GLY A 172 17.25 -10.63 -12.28
C GLY A 172 16.76 -9.49 -13.17
N GLY A 173 16.93 -9.68 -14.48
CA GLY A 173 16.38 -8.83 -15.52
C GLY A 173 16.77 -7.35 -15.41
N ASP A 174 15.94 -6.50 -16.00
CA ASP A 174 16.15 -5.05 -16.07
C ASP A 174 15.77 -4.33 -14.77
N TYR A 175 15.01 -4.98 -13.89
CA TYR A 175 14.38 -4.40 -12.70
C TYR A 175 14.93 -4.95 -11.38
N ASP A 176 16.00 -5.75 -11.43
CA ASP A 176 16.61 -6.45 -10.30
C ASP A 176 15.59 -7.25 -9.48
N PHE A 177 14.65 -7.91 -10.16
CA PHE A 177 13.58 -8.68 -9.51
C PHE A 177 13.40 -10.08 -10.13
N SER A 178 13.23 -11.08 -9.27
CA SER A 178 12.98 -12.47 -9.65
C SER A 178 11.97 -13.11 -8.71
N ILE A 179 10.91 -13.69 -9.26
CA ILE A 179 9.91 -14.46 -8.50
C ILE A 179 10.54 -15.72 -7.89
N MET A 180 11.60 -16.25 -8.51
CA MET A 180 12.24 -17.49 -8.05
C MET A 180 13.27 -17.24 -6.94
N ASN A 181 13.93 -16.08 -6.97
CA ASN A 181 14.98 -15.70 -6.03
C ASN A 181 14.64 -14.33 -5.43
N MET A 182 13.69 -14.31 -4.50
CA MET A 182 13.24 -13.07 -3.83
C MET A 182 14.25 -12.61 -2.77
N CYS A 183 14.14 -11.33 -2.36
CA CYS A 183 14.93 -10.77 -1.26
C CYS A 183 14.90 -11.67 -0.01
N GLY A 184 16.06 -11.83 0.63
CA GLY A 184 16.25 -12.77 1.75
C GLY A 184 16.53 -14.22 1.33
N GLY A 185 16.44 -14.53 0.04
CA GLY A 185 16.91 -15.79 -0.53
C GLY A 185 18.44 -15.89 -0.58
N PRO A 186 18.99 -17.11 -0.74
CA PRO A 186 20.43 -17.32 -0.88
C PRO A 186 21.01 -16.51 -2.05
N GLU A 187 22.16 -15.88 -1.82
CA GLU A 187 22.93 -15.13 -2.84
C GLU A 187 22.20 -13.93 -3.47
N VAL A 188 21.07 -13.48 -2.90
CA VAL A 188 20.38 -12.26 -3.35
C VAL A 188 21.07 -11.04 -2.72
N PRO A 189 21.68 -10.15 -3.53
CA PRO A 189 22.41 -9.00 -3.00
C PRO A 189 21.46 -7.90 -2.52
N VAL A 190 21.99 -7.03 -1.67
CA VAL A 190 21.39 -5.74 -1.30
C VAL A 190 22.26 -4.63 -1.87
N CYS A 191 21.63 -3.63 -2.46
CA CYS A 191 22.30 -2.46 -3.01
C CYS A 191 23.06 -1.68 -1.93
N ALA A 192 24.10 -0.95 -2.32
CA ALA A 192 24.95 -0.23 -1.36
C ALA A 192 24.23 0.93 -0.66
N ASP A 193 23.25 1.57 -1.31
CA ASP A 193 22.50 2.71 -0.77
C ASP A 193 20.99 2.55 -1.01
N PRO A 194 20.26 1.96 -0.04
CA PRO A 194 18.81 1.83 -0.09
C PRO A 194 18.08 3.16 -0.13
N GLY A 195 18.66 4.24 0.40
CA GLY A 195 18.05 5.57 0.42
C GLY A 195 17.89 6.20 -0.96
N ARG A 196 18.64 5.70 -1.94
CA ARG A 196 18.58 6.14 -3.34
C ARG A 196 17.63 5.31 -4.22
N HIS A 197 17.02 4.27 -3.68
CA HIS A 197 16.07 3.41 -4.41
C HIS A 197 14.64 3.66 -3.94
N ILE A 198 13.67 3.58 -4.87
CA ILE A 198 12.26 3.63 -4.51
C ILE A 198 11.78 2.27 -4.02
N SER A 199 12.13 1.18 -4.72
CA SER A 199 11.72 -0.17 -4.34
C SER A 199 12.76 -0.85 -3.47
N TRP A 200 12.31 -1.46 -2.38
CA TRP A 200 13.17 -2.29 -1.54
C TRP A 200 13.41 -3.66 -2.18
N ASP A 201 12.37 -4.45 -2.44
CA ASP A 201 12.49 -5.86 -2.85
C ASP A 201 11.69 -6.21 -4.12
N GLY A 202 11.16 -5.19 -4.80
CA GLY A 202 10.33 -5.32 -5.98
C GLY A 202 8.82 -5.39 -5.72
N ILE A 203 8.39 -5.50 -4.47
CA ILE A 203 6.98 -5.42 -4.05
C ILE A 203 6.78 -4.23 -3.11
N TYR A 204 7.68 -4.08 -2.13
CA TYR A 204 7.62 -3.01 -1.13
C TYR A 204 8.55 -1.86 -1.47
N LEU A 205 8.26 -0.69 -0.90
CA LEU A 205 9.08 0.50 -1.05
C LEU A 205 10.18 0.55 0.01
N THR A 206 11.22 1.33 -0.24
CA THR A 206 12.24 1.62 0.78
C THR A 206 11.66 2.51 1.88
N HIS A 207 12.29 2.52 3.04
CA HIS A 207 11.93 3.43 4.13
C HIS A 207 11.94 4.90 3.64
N GLU A 208 12.96 5.32 2.91
CA GLU A 208 13.02 6.68 2.40
C GLU A 208 11.86 6.99 1.45
N ALA A 209 11.49 6.07 0.55
CA ALA A 209 10.32 6.24 -0.31
C ALA A 209 9.01 6.41 0.49
N TYR A 210 8.77 5.53 1.47
CA TYR A 210 7.60 5.66 2.34
C TYR A 210 7.61 6.98 3.13
N ARG A 211 8.76 7.40 3.66
CA ARG A 211 8.91 8.67 4.38
C ARG A 211 8.60 9.87 3.48
N ARG A 212 9.07 9.87 2.23
CA ARG A 212 8.78 10.94 1.27
C ARG A 212 7.32 10.99 0.86
N MET A 213 6.69 9.83 0.66
CA MET A 213 5.23 9.78 0.51
C MET A 213 4.55 10.34 1.75
N ALA A 214 5.10 10.02 2.92
CA ALA A 214 4.54 10.42 4.19
C ALA A 214 4.56 11.95 4.40
N ASP A 215 5.67 12.57 4.03
CA ASP A 215 5.95 14.01 4.19
C ASP A 215 5.34 14.87 3.06
N SER A 216 4.73 14.26 2.03
CA SER A 216 4.24 14.98 0.86
C SER A 216 3.09 15.96 1.21
N GLN A 217 3.22 17.21 0.75
CA GLN A 217 2.29 18.32 1.06
C GLN A 217 0.85 18.14 0.52
N HIS A 218 0.58 17.07 -0.23
CA HIS A 218 -0.74 16.77 -0.77
C HIS A 218 -1.69 16.13 0.25
N TYR A 219 -1.22 15.82 1.47
CA TYR A 219 -2.07 15.37 2.56
C TYR A 219 -2.24 16.47 3.62
N PRO A 220 -3.44 17.03 3.78
CA PRO A 220 -3.71 18.06 4.77
C PRO A 220 -3.92 17.48 6.18
N TRP A 221 -3.09 16.51 6.62
CA TRP A 221 -3.19 15.96 7.97
C TRP A 221 -1.83 15.79 8.65
N THR A 222 -1.71 16.42 9.81
CA THR A 222 -0.70 16.17 10.86
C THR A 222 -0.69 14.73 11.39
N GLU A 223 -1.59 13.85 10.92
CA GLU A 223 -1.74 12.46 11.36
C GLU A 223 -0.77 11.47 10.69
N MET A 224 -0.08 11.85 9.62
CA MET A 224 0.95 11.00 8.99
C MET A 224 2.26 10.92 9.78
N PHE A 225 2.45 11.74 10.81
CA PHE A 225 3.49 11.49 11.83
C PHE A 225 3.35 10.07 12.42
N ILE A 226 2.13 9.55 12.54
CA ILE A 226 1.86 8.19 13.03
C ILE A 226 2.23 7.13 11.98
N MET A 227 2.12 7.42 10.67
CA MET A 227 2.58 6.49 9.62
C MET A 227 4.10 6.27 9.66
N ASN A 228 4.88 7.32 9.92
CA ASN A 228 6.34 7.18 10.10
C ASN A 228 6.69 6.26 11.28
N GLU A 229 5.92 6.30 12.37
CA GLU A 229 6.11 5.38 13.52
C GLU A 229 5.58 3.96 13.23
N ILE A 230 4.47 3.82 12.51
CA ILE A 230 3.90 2.50 12.15
C ILE A 230 4.79 1.77 11.14
N ILE A 231 5.33 2.46 10.13
CA ILE A 231 6.29 1.88 9.18
C ILE A 231 7.56 1.42 9.90
N ALA A 232 8.03 2.19 10.90
CA ALA A 232 9.15 1.79 11.74
C ALA A 232 8.84 0.54 12.60
N SER A 233 7.56 0.28 12.92
CA SER A 233 7.13 -0.86 13.75
C SER A 233 6.90 -2.18 13.01
N PHE A 234 6.88 -2.17 11.67
CA PHE A 234 6.83 -3.39 10.85
C PHE A 234 8.23 -3.99 10.55
N GLN A 235 9.27 -3.49 11.21
CA GLN A 235 10.64 -3.99 11.11
C GLN A 235 11.02 -4.81 12.35
N LEU A 236 10.72 -6.11 12.30
CA LEU A 236 11.47 -7.18 12.98
C LEU A 236 11.66 -8.34 12.01
#